data_AF-A0A5E4GHB6-F1
#
_entry.id   AF-A0A5E4GHB6-F1
#
_cell.length_a   1.000
_cell.length_b   1.000
_cell.length_c   1.000
_cell.angle_alpha   90.00
_cell.angle_beta   90.00
_cell.angle_gamma   90.00
#
_symmetry.space_group_name_H-M   'P 1'
#
loop_
_entity.id
_entity.type
_entity.pdbx_description
1 polymer ?
#
loop_
_entity_poly.entity_id
_entity_poly.type
_entity_poly.pdbx_seq_one_letter_code
_entity_poly.pdbx_strand_id
1 'polypeptide(L)'
;MGTMDGIIDTVFAAHPLLPLIGLLKSNGKLVMVTAPEKNIQIPAFSLLMGRKMVAGSRIGGMKETQEMVDFAVKHNITADIEVIPVDYLNTAMERLAKSDVKYRFKHTESYMQSWLMDDS
;
A
#
# COMPACT_ATOMS: atom_id res chain seq x y z
N MET A 1 7.68 25.95 -6.86
CA MET A 1 6.95 25.41 -8.04
C MET A 1 6.85 23.91 -7.82
N GLY A 2 5.65 23.32 -7.83
CA GLY A 2 5.46 21.88 -7.64
C GLY A 2 5.85 21.09 -8.90
N THR A 3 6.27 19.83 -8.73
CA THR A 3 6.77 18.97 -9.81
C THR A 3 5.95 17.72 -10.04
N MET A 4 5.11 17.31 -9.09
CA MET A 4 4.33 16.08 -9.13
C MET A 4 2.84 16.34 -9.39
N ASP A 5 2.24 15.57 -10.29
CA ASP A 5 0.79 15.62 -10.54
C ASP A 5 0.00 14.84 -9.47
N GLY A 6 0.60 13.79 -8.92
CA GLY A 6 0.03 13.04 -7.81
C GLY A 6 1.09 12.30 -6.99
N ILE A 7 0.74 12.00 -5.75
CA ILE A 7 1.55 11.26 -4.79
C ILE A 7 0.66 10.19 -4.15
N ILE A 8 1.16 8.95 -4.09
CA ILE A 8 0.55 7.86 -3.33
C ILE A 8 1.36 7.70 -2.05
N ASP A 9 0.73 7.94 -0.92
CA ASP A 9 1.35 7.86 0.39
C ASP A 9 1.04 6.51 1.05
N THR A 10 2.10 5.70 1.19
CA THR A 10 2.09 4.35 1.75
C THR A 10 2.73 4.28 3.14
N VAL A 11 3.04 5.42 3.78
CA VAL A 11 3.67 5.42 5.10
C VAL A 11 2.63 5.10 6.17
N PHE A 12 2.83 4.02 6.93
CA PHE A 12 1.89 3.58 7.97
C PHE A 12 1.95 4.46 9.23
N ALA A 13 3.09 5.10 9.49
CA ALA A 13 3.26 6.00 10.64
C ALA A 13 2.76 7.43 10.33
N ALA A 14 2.28 8.11 11.36
CA ALA A 14 1.91 9.52 11.26
C ALA A 14 3.14 10.38 10.91
N HIS A 15 2.99 11.22 9.89
CA HIS A 15 4.06 12.09 9.41
C HIS A 15 3.49 13.40 8.83
N PRO A 16 4.30 14.47 8.70
CA PRO A 16 3.83 15.77 8.18
C PRO A 16 3.52 15.72 6.68
N LEU A 17 2.32 16.17 6.28
CA LEU A 17 1.92 16.22 4.86
C LEU A 17 2.39 17.47 4.12
N LEU A 18 2.76 18.54 4.84
CA LEU A 18 3.13 19.82 4.24
C LEU A 18 4.25 19.69 3.19
N PRO A 19 5.33 18.92 3.41
CA PRO A 19 6.36 18.71 2.40
C PRO A 19 5.80 18.03 1.14
N LEU A 20 4.96 17.00 1.29
CA LEU A 20 4.34 16.27 0.17
C LEU A 20 3.41 17.18 -0.63
N ILE A 21 2.57 17.96 0.06
CA ILE A 21 1.70 18.95 -0.58
C ILE A 21 2.53 20.01 -1.31
N GLY A 22 3.69 20.39 -0.77
CA GLY A 22 4.63 21.31 -1.41
C GLY A 22 5.15 20.83 -2.77
N LEU A 23 5.34 19.51 -2.93
CA LEU A 23 5.78 18.88 -4.18
C LEU A 23 4.69 18.83 -5.26
N LEU A 24 3.42 18.91 -4.87
CA LEU A 24 2.30 18.88 -5.82
C LEU A 24 2.24 20.14 -6.67
N LYS A 25 2.01 19.95 -7.98
CA LYS A 25 1.59 20.98 -8.92
C LYS A 25 0.20 21.53 -8.54
N SER A 26 -0.22 22.62 -9.19
CA SER A 26 -1.60 23.10 -9.09
C SER A 26 -2.58 22.01 -9.57
N ASN A 27 -3.66 21.79 -8.82
CA ASN A 27 -4.61 20.68 -8.98
C ASN A 27 -4.04 19.27 -8.72
N GLY A 28 -2.84 19.17 -8.12
CA GLY A 28 -2.24 17.88 -7.78
C GLY A 28 -2.99 17.17 -6.65
N LYS A 29 -2.84 15.83 -6.61
CA LYS A 29 -3.55 14.95 -5.67
C LYS A 29 -2.59 14.15 -4.78
N LEU A 30 -2.80 14.21 -3.47
CA LEU A 30 -2.19 13.29 -2.51
C LEU A 30 -3.22 12.23 -2.14
N VAL A 31 -2.93 10.96 -2.40
CA VAL A 31 -3.80 9.83 -2.06
C VAL A 31 -3.16 9.01 -0.96
N MET A 32 -3.81 8.96 0.20
CA MET A 32 -3.39 8.14 1.34
C MET A 32 -4.01 6.75 1.21
N VAL A 33 -3.18 5.71 1.32
CA VAL A 33 -3.63 4.30 1.33
C VAL A 33 -3.33 3.60 2.66
N THR A 34 -2.98 4.38 3.68
CA THR A 34 -2.69 3.89 5.03
C THR A 34 -3.63 4.50 6.05
N ALA A 35 -3.66 3.88 7.23
CA ALA A 35 -4.44 4.32 8.37
C ALA A 35 -3.52 4.41 9.60
N PRO A 36 -2.79 5.52 9.80
CA PRO A 36 -2.01 5.72 11.01
C PRO A 36 -2.93 5.89 12.23
N GLU A 37 -2.47 5.43 13.39
CA GLU A 37 -3.22 5.52 14.65
C GLU A 37 -3.42 6.96 15.14
N LYS A 38 -2.48 7.85 14.81
CA LYS A 38 -2.51 9.26 15.21
C LYS A 38 -3.13 10.11 14.11
N ASN A 39 -3.92 11.10 14.52
CA ASN A 39 -4.50 12.08 13.61
C ASN A 39 -3.41 12.82 12.82
N ILE A 40 -3.64 12.98 11.52
CA ILE A 40 -2.76 13.74 10.63
C ILE A 40 -3.26 15.19 10.54
N GLN A 41 -2.36 16.16 10.61
CA GLN A 41 -2.68 17.57 10.42
C GLN A 41 -2.77 17.91 8.93
N ILE A 42 -3.88 18.52 8.53
CA ILE A 42 -4.10 18.98 7.14
C ILE A 42 -3.82 20.49 7.04
N PRO A 43 -2.76 20.92 6.32
CA PRO A 43 -2.45 22.34 6.18
C PRO A 43 -3.38 23.00 5.14
N ALA A 44 -4.52 23.51 5.61
CA ALA A 44 -5.58 24.07 4.75
C ALA A 44 -5.07 25.14 3.76
N PHE A 45 -4.22 26.06 4.22
CA PHE A 45 -3.66 27.12 3.38
C PHE A 45 -2.90 26.55 2.18
N SER A 46 -2.12 25.48 2.38
CA SER A 46 -1.35 24.84 1.30
C SER A 46 -2.23 24.10 0.29
N LEU A 47 -3.44 23.70 0.66
CA LEU A 47 -4.42 23.11 -0.25
C LEU A 47 -5.15 24.18 -1.07
N LEU A 48 -5.55 25.26 -0.41
CA LEU A 48 -6.15 26.43 -1.07
C LEU A 48 -5.17 27.01 -2.11
N MET A 49 -3.90 27.14 -1.73
CA MET A 49 -2.83 27.55 -2.62
C MET A 49 -2.55 26.47 -3.67
N GLY A 50 -3.13 26.65 -4.85
CA GLY A 50 -2.95 25.74 -5.99
C GLY A 50 -4.05 24.70 -6.14
N ARG A 51 -5.18 24.80 -5.41
CA ARG A 51 -6.36 23.91 -5.56
C ARG A 51 -6.01 22.43 -5.45
N LYS A 52 -5.21 22.07 -4.46
CA LYS A 52 -4.69 20.70 -4.26
C LYS A 52 -5.69 19.86 -3.46
N MET A 53 -5.61 18.54 -3.61
CA MET A 53 -6.53 17.59 -2.99
C MET A 53 -5.78 16.58 -2.13
N VAL A 54 -6.35 16.24 -0.98
CA VAL A 54 -5.98 15.06 -0.18
C VAL A 54 -7.17 14.11 -0.19
N ALA A 55 -6.93 12.85 -0.56
CA ALA A 55 -7.96 11.81 -0.63
C ALA A 55 -7.48 10.55 0.11
N GLY A 56 -8.42 9.72 0.56
CA GLY A 56 -8.14 8.39 1.11
C GLY A 56 -8.73 7.31 0.21
N SER A 57 -8.05 6.18 0.11
CA SER A 57 -8.59 4.98 -0.54
C SER A 57 -8.16 3.72 0.20
N ARG A 58 -9.08 2.76 0.32
CA ARG A 58 -8.82 1.46 0.95
C ARG A 58 -9.48 0.36 0.15
N ILE A 59 -8.66 -0.48 -0.48
CA ILE A 59 -9.05 -1.68 -1.24
C ILE A 59 -10.00 -1.34 -2.41
N GLY A 60 -9.94 -2.13 -3.48
CA GLY A 60 -10.85 -2.00 -4.62
C GLY A 60 -12.06 -2.92 -4.51
N GLY A 61 -13.11 -2.63 -5.28
CA GLY A 61 -14.22 -3.57 -5.47
C GLY A 61 -13.78 -4.85 -6.18
N MET A 62 -14.65 -5.87 -6.23
CA MET A 62 -14.36 -7.15 -6.90
C MET A 62 -14.01 -6.96 -8.38
N LYS A 63 -14.78 -6.14 -9.08
CA LYS A 63 -14.56 -5.81 -10.49
C LYS A 63 -13.23 -5.09 -10.71
N GLU A 64 -12.94 -4.08 -9.90
CA GLU A 64 -11.67 -3.32 -9.97
C GLU A 64 -10.47 -4.22 -9.67
N THR A 65 -10.61 -5.15 -8.73
CA THR A 65 -9.58 -6.14 -8.40
C THR A 65 -9.31 -7.06 -9.59
N GLN A 66 -10.36 -7.53 -10.27
CA GLN A 66 -10.18 -8.34 -11.48
C GLN A 66 -9.47 -7.56 -12.59
N GLU A 67 -9.89 -6.33 -12.84
CA GLU A 67 -9.24 -5.45 -13.83
C GLU A 67 -7.76 -5.18 -13.47
N MET A 68 -7.43 -5.03 -12.19
CA MET A 68 -6.06 -4.88 -11.70
C MET A 68 -5.24 -6.15 -11.95
N VAL A 69 -5.78 -7.34 -11.67
CA VAL A 69 -5.10 -8.62 -11.93
C VAL A 69 -4.87 -8.81 -13.43
N ASP A 70 -5.88 -8.56 -14.26
CA ASP A 70 -5.79 -8.69 -15.71
C ASP A 70 -4.73 -7.74 -16.28
N PHE A 71 -4.68 -6.50 -15.79
CA PHE A 71 -3.64 -5.54 -16.14
C PHE A 71 -2.25 -6.01 -15.69
N ALA A 72 -2.11 -6.51 -14.46
CA ALA A 72 -0.85 -7.00 -13.94
C ALA A 72 -0.31 -8.19 -14.76
N VAL A 73 -1.17 -9.14 -15.12
CA VAL A 73 -0.80 -10.28 -15.98
C VAL A 73 -0.36 -9.79 -17.36
N LYS A 74 -1.15 -8.90 -17.99
CA LYS A 74 -0.84 -8.36 -19.32
C LYS A 74 0.52 -7.64 -19.37
N HIS A 75 0.89 -6.97 -18.28
CA HIS A 75 2.10 -6.16 -18.20
C HIS A 75 3.24 -6.82 -17.42
N ASN A 76 3.09 -8.10 -17.05
CA ASN A 76 4.06 -8.87 -16.27
C ASN A 76 4.50 -8.15 -14.98
N ILE A 77 3.53 -7.55 -14.28
CA ILE A 77 3.74 -6.86 -13.00
C ILE A 77 3.57 -7.89 -11.89
N THR A 78 4.67 -8.18 -11.19
CA THR A 78 4.69 -9.09 -10.05
C THR A 78 5.28 -8.40 -8.83
N ALA A 79 4.91 -8.85 -7.63
CA ALA A 79 5.58 -8.43 -6.41
C ALA A 79 6.88 -9.22 -6.22
N ASP A 80 7.92 -8.59 -5.68
CA ASP A 80 9.08 -9.30 -5.16
C ASP A 80 8.71 -9.98 -3.84
N ILE A 81 8.84 -11.29 -3.81
CA ILE A 81 8.40 -12.13 -2.70
C ILE A 81 9.55 -12.91 -2.07
N GLU A 82 9.51 -13.01 -0.75
CA GLU A 82 10.25 -13.98 0.04
C GLU A 82 9.32 -15.13 0.40
N VAL A 83 9.58 -16.31 -0.16
CA VAL A 83 8.80 -17.51 0.11
C VAL A 83 9.28 -18.13 1.42
N ILE A 84 8.38 -18.23 2.40
CA ILE A 84 8.68 -18.75 3.74
C ILE A 84 7.87 -20.02 4.04
N PRO A 85 8.43 -20.98 4.77
CA PRO A 85 7.65 -22.10 5.30
C PRO A 85 6.79 -21.65 6.50
N VAL A 86 5.75 -22.40 6.82
CA VAL A 86 4.75 -22.03 7.85
C VAL A 86 5.35 -21.96 9.25
N ASP A 87 6.33 -22.82 9.56
CA ASP A 87 7.09 -22.82 10.81
C ASP A 87 7.93 -21.55 11.01
N TYR A 88 8.26 -20.83 9.93
CA TYR A 88 9.00 -19.57 9.97
C TYR A 88 8.11 -18.34 10.22
N LEU A 89 6.80 -18.51 10.36
CA LEU A 89 5.84 -17.40 10.43
C LEU A 89 6.12 -16.42 11.57
N ASN A 90 6.45 -16.91 12.78
CA ASN A 90 6.74 -16.04 13.92
C ASN A 90 7.96 -15.14 13.65
N THR A 91 9.03 -15.71 13.12
CA THR A 91 10.24 -14.96 12.74
C THR A 91 9.94 -13.97 11.61
N ALA A 92 9.12 -14.35 10.63
CA ALA A 92 8.70 -13.44 9.56
C ALA A 92 7.91 -12.24 10.11
N MET A 93 7.06 -12.43 11.13
CA MET A 93 6.33 -11.34 11.77
C MET A 93 7.27 -10.38 12.52
N GLU A 94 8.29 -10.88 13.21
CA GLU A 94 9.32 -10.03 13.85
C GLU A 94 10.13 -9.22 12.82
N ARG A 95 10.48 -9.84 11.69
CA ARG A 95 11.17 -9.17 10.58
C ARG A 95 10.27 -8.12 9.93
N LEU A 96 9.00 -8.44 9.70
CA LEU A 96 8.02 -7.51 9.14
C LEU A 96 7.88 -6.25 10.01
N ALA A 97 7.82 -6.40 11.33
CA ALA A 97 7.75 -5.27 12.25
C ALA A 97 8.98 -4.34 12.16
N LYS A 98 10.13 -4.88 11.78
CA LYS A 98 11.39 -4.13 11.55
C LYS A 98 11.55 -3.66 10.10
N SER A 99 10.56 -3.87 9.23
CA SER A 99 10.65 -3.65 7.78
C SER A 99 11.80 -4.43 7.11
N ASP A 100 12.20 -5.56 7.71
CA ASP A 100 13.29 -6.42 7.22
C ASP A 100 12.75 -7.48 6.24
N VAL A 101 12.24 -7.00 5.10
CA VAL A 101 11.70 -7.84 4.01
C VAL A 101 11.80 -7.08 2.68
N LYS A 102 12.09 -7.80 1.58
CA LYS A 102 12.11 -7.24 0.23
C LYS A 102 11.22 -8.04 -0.73
N TYR A 103 9.99 -7.65 -0.99
CA TYR A 103 9.18 -6.61 -0.34
C TYR A 103 7.94 -7.19 0.37
N ARG A 104 7.67 -8.50 0.20
CA ARG A 104 6.54 -9.20 0.81
C ARG A 104 6.89 -10.64 1.17
N PHE A 105 6.35 -11.16 2.27
CA PHE A 105 6.39 -12.59 2.56
C PHE A 105 5.23 -13.33 1.87
N LYS A 106 5.51 -14.53 1.37
CA LYS A 106 4.50 -15.49 0.90
C LYS A 106 4.74 -16.82 1.62
N HIS A 107 3.77 -17.31 2.39
CA HIS A 107 3.90 -18.64 2.99
C HIS A 107 3.68 -19.73 1.93
N THR A 108 4.41 -20.84 2.01
CA THR A 108 4.16 -22.02 1.19
C THR A 108 2.95 -22.80 1.70
N GLU A 109 2.21 -23.37 0.76
CA GLU A 109 0.95 -24.07 1.00
C GLU A 109 1.18 -25.59 0.87
N SER A 110 2.03 -26.19 1.70
CA SER A 110 2.21 -27.65 1.70
C SER A 110 1.13 -28.38 2.52
N TYR A 111 0.35 -27.67 3.34
CA TYR A 111 -0.61 -28.27 4.29
C TYR A 111 -2.09 -27.95 4.02
N MET A 112 -2.43 -27.03 3.10
CA MET A 112 -3.86 -26.77 2.80
C MET A 112 -4.46 -27.77 1.80
N GLN A 113 -3.65 -28.46 0.99
CA GLN A 113 -4.17 -29.57 0.17
C GLN A 113 -4.66 -30.74 1.02
N SER A 114 -4.07 -31.02 2.19
CA SER A 114 -4.60 -32.08 3.05
C SER A 114 -5.90 -31.67 3.75
N TRP A 115 -6.08 -30.38 4.04
CA TRP A 115 -7.30 -29.86 4.67
C TRP A 115 -8.46 -29.74 3.67
N LEU A 116 -8.20 -29.28 2.44
CA LEU A 116 -9.23 -29.17 1.39
C LEU A 116 -9.66 -30.53 0.80
N MET A 117 -8.85 -31.57 0.94
CA MET A 117 -9.19 -32.94 0.52
C MET A 117 -9.83 -33.79 1.64
N ASP A 118 -9.87 -33.29 2.89
CA ASP A 118 -10.54 -33.94 4.03
C ASP A 118 -11.99 -33.47 4.20
N ASP A 119 -12.36 -32.37 3.54
CA ASP A 119 -13.71 -31.78 3.52
C ASP A 119 -14.49 -32.08 2.21
N SER A 120 -14.10 -33.11 1.44
CA SER A 120 -14.78 -33.57 0.20
C SER A 120 -15.24 -35.02 0.25
#